data_AF-A0A5J6LAM1-F1
#
_entry.id   AF-A0A5J6LAM1-F1
#
_cell.length_a   1.000
_cell.length_b   1.000
_cell.length_c   1.000
_cell.angle_alpha   90.00
_cell.angle_beta   90.00
_cell.angle_gamma   90.00
#
_symmetry.space_group_name_H-M   'P 1'
#
loop_
_entity.id
_entity.type
_entity.pdbx_description
1 polymer ?
#
loop_
_entity_poly.entity_id
_entity_poly.type
_entity_poly.pdbx_seq_one_letter_code
_entity_poly.pdbx_strand_id
1 'polypeptide(L)'
;MKSILPLLLFMLFLTACDADIPPAKMTSGEQLYGYYCRECHTYRGLGDELQNLPVGISQLQVHDVVLIIKHGYQFGHPMGHFPDLSDEQANTVARYAVDLRRRQREQRLHENTQTVD
;
A
#
# COMPACT_ATOMS: atom_id res chain seq x y z
N MET A 1 -37.60 -26.75 31.63
CA MET A 1 -37.42 -26.33 30.22
C MET A 1 -36.24 -25.39 30.19
N LYS A 2 -35.06 -25.83 29.73
CA LYS A 2 -33.82 -25.03 29.74
C LYS A 2 -33.82 -24.12 28.52
N SER A 3 -33.78 -22.80 28.73
CA SER A 3 -33.79 -21.79 27.69
C SER A 3 -32.59 -21.97 26.74
N ILE A 4 -32.89 -22.32 25.49
CA ILE A 4 -31.95 -22.46 24.38
C ILE A 4 -31.69 -21.11 23.67
N LEU A 5 -32.40 -20.06 24.12
CA LEU A 5 -32.36 -18.70 23.57
C LEU A 5 -30.96 -18.04 23.56
N PRO A 6 -30.07 -18.21 24.57
CA PRO A 6 -28.76 -17.54 24.52
C PRO A 6 -27.80 -18.19 23.51
N LEU A 7 -28.00 -19.46 23.16
CA LEU A 7 -27.16 -20.19 22.19
C LEU A 7 -27.44 -19.74 20.75
N LEU A 8 -28.71 -19.45 20.44
CA LEU A 8 -29.14 -18.96 19.13
C LEU A 8 -28.63 -17.54 18.86
N LEU A 9 -28.54 -16.69 19.89
CA LEU A 9 -28.01 -15.33 19.75
C LEU A 9 -26.49 -15.31 19.49
N PHE A 10 -25.75 -16.24 20.07
CA PHE A 10 -24.29 -16.35 19.88
C PHE A 10 -23.91 -16.82 18.47
N MET A 11 -24.75 -17.66 17.84
CA MET A 11 -24.56 -18.12 16.46
C MET A 11 -24.73 -17.02 15.41
N LEU A 12 -25.54 -15.98 15.67
CA LEU A 12 -25.70 -14.88 14.72
C LEU A 12 -24.43 -14.01 14.58
N PHE A 13 -23.63 -13.89 15.64
CA PHE A 13 -22.39 -13.09 15.61
C PHE A 13 -21.25 -13.74 14.83
N LEU A 14 -21.36 -15.01 14.46
CA LEU A 14 -20.32 -15.75 13.73
C LEU A 14 -20.44 -15.64 12.20
N THR A 15 -21.40 -14.85 11.68
CA THR A 15 -21.63 -14.70 10.23
C THR A 15 -21.07 -13.41 9.62
N ALA A 16 -20.24 -12.67 10.35
CA ALA A 16 -19.43 -11.59 9.76
C ALA A 16 -18.21 -12.19 9.04
N CYS A 17 -18.46 -12.94 7.96
CA CYS A 17 -17.40 -13.35 7.04
C CYS A 17 -16.93 -12.12 6.28
N ASP A 18 -15.64 -11.84 6.39
CA ASP A 18 -14.89 -10.85 5.63
C ASP A 18 -14.96 -11.26 4.14
N ALA A 19 -15.96 -10.76 3.43
CA ALA A 19 -16.04 -10.96 1.99
C ALA A 19 -15.00 -10.04 1.37
N ASP A 20 -13.88 -10.60 0.91
CA ASP A 20 -12.82 -9.86 0.23
C ASP A 20 -13.44 -8.95 -0.84
N ILE A 21 -13.25 -7.64 -0.70
CA ILE A 21 -13.75 -6.65 -1.64
C ILE A 21 -13.01 -6.90 -2.97
N PRO A 22 -13.72 -7.15 -4.09
CA PRO A 22 -13.04 -7.38 -5.35
C PRO A 22 -12.26 -6.13 -5.76
N PRO A 23 -11.10 -6.26 -6.44
CA PRO A 23 -10.23 -5.11 -6.77
C PRO A 23 -10.94 -3.99 -7.53
N ALA A 24 -11.88 -4.33 -8.41
CA ALA A 24 -12.69 -3.37 -9.16
C ALA A 24 -13.59 -2.47 -8.28
N LYS A 25 -13.85 -2.87 -7.03
CA LYS A 25 -14.65 -2.11 -6.05
C LYS A 25 -13.80 -1.47 -4.94
N MET A 26 -12.49 -1.68 -4.94
CA MET A 26 -11.60 -1.07 -3.95
C MET A 26 -11.45 0.43 -4.24
N THR A 27 -11.69 1.25 -3.22
CA THR A 27 -11.55 2.71 -3.29
C THR A 27 -10.51 3.25 -2.31
N SER A 28 -10.04 2.43 -1.36
CA SER A 28 -9.00 2.83 -0.42
C SER A 28 -7.60 2.62 -1.02
N GLY A 29 -6.73 3.63 -0.84
CA GLY A 29 -5.33 3.51 -1.25
C GLY A 29 -4.59 2.39 -0.53
N GLU A 30 -4.94 2.09 0.73
CA GLU A 30 -4.35 0.97 1.47
C GLU A 30 -4.75 -0.38 0.89
N GLN A 31 -6.03 -0.55 0.54
CA GLN A 31 -6.54 -1.78 -0.08
C GLN A 31 -5.89 -2.01 -1.44
N LEU A 32 -5.89 -0.96 -2.28
CA LEU A 32 -5.26 -1.00 -3.60
C LEU A 32 -3.76 -1.29 -3.49
N TYR A 33 -3.05 -0.63 -2.56
CA TYR A 33 -1.63 -0.88 -2.35
C TYR A 33 -1.36 -2.28 -1.82
N GLY A 34 -2.19 -2.76 -0.89
CA GLY A 34 -2.14 -4.12 -0.36
C GLY A 34 -2.26 -5.17 -1.46
N TYR A 35 -3.24 -5.01 -2.34
CA TYR A 35 -3.53 -5.95 -3.41
C TYR A 35 -2.51 -5.90 -4.56
N TYR A 36 -2.19 -4.71 -5.07
CA TYR A 36 -1.38 -4.57 -6.30
C TYR A 36 0.12 -4.37 -6.05
N CYS A 37 0.51 -3.81 -4.90
CA CYS A 37 1.85 -3.23 -4.74
C CYS A 37 2.67 -3.90 -3.64
N ARG A 38 2.03 -4.24 -2.51
CA ARG A 38 2.70 -4.55 -1.24
C ARG A 38 3.64 -5.72 -1.35
N GLU A 39 3.20 -6.84 -1.92
CA GLU A 39 4.00 -8.06 -1.99
C GLU A 39 5.35 -7.80 -2.68
N CYS A 40 5.31 -7.25 -3.91
CA CYS A 40 6.53 -6.91 -4.64
C CYS A 40 7.34 -5.82 -3.94
N HIS A 41 6.72 -4.76 -3.41
CA HIS A 41 7.46 -3.69 -2.75
C HIS A 41 7.95 -4.03 -1.33
N THR A 42 7.47 -5.10 -0.70
CA THR A 42 8.02 -5.62 0.55
C THR A 42 9.26 -6.48 0.29
N TYR A 43 9.21 -7.36 -0.72
CA TYR A 43 10.31 -8.29 -1.01
C TYR A 43 11.36 -7.75 -1.98
N ARG A 44 10.95 -6.86 -2.88
CA ARG A 44 11.75 -6.26 -3.96
C ARG A 44 11.67 -4.74 -3.99
N GLY A 45 10.95 -4.13 -3.04
CA GLY A 45 11.09 -2.70 -2.84
C GLY A 45 12.53 -2.40 -2.48
N LEU A 46 12.93 -1.17 -2.76
CA LEU A 46 14.32 -0.69 -2.82
C LEU A 46 15.18 -0.89 -1.56
N GLY A 47 14.75 -1.62 -0.52
CA GLY A 47 15.59 -2.10 0.58
C GLY A 47 16.66 -1.09 1.03
N ASP A 48 17.89 -1.55 1.15
CA ASP A 48 19.06 -0.74 1.50
C ASP A 48 19.46 0.29 0.41
N GLU A 49 18.92 0.24 -0.80
CA GLU A 49 19.25 1.16 -1.91
C GLU A 49 18.59 2.54 -1.72
N LEU A 50 17.55 2.65 -0.89
CA LEU A 50 17.04 3.95 -0.43
C LEU A 50 17.99 4.66 0.53
N GLN A 51 18.96 3.96 1.12
CA GLN A 51 19.94 4.54 2.06
C GLN A 51 20.97 5.41 1.33
N ASN A 52 21.11 5.25 0.00
CA ASN A 52 22.10 5.94 -0.81
C ASN A 52 21.51 6.93 -1.81
N LEU A 53 20.22 7.30 -1.70
CA LEU A 53 19.71 8.39 -2.52
C LEU A 53 20.33 9.71 -2.06
N PRO A 54 21.16 10.38 -2.88
CA PRO A 54 21.74 11.65 -2.48
C PRO A 54 20.64 12.66 -2.12
N VAL A 55 20.97 13.54 -1.18
CA VAL A 55 20.12 14.69 -0.83
C VAL A 55 19.84 15.46 -2.12
N GLY A 56 18.58 15.53 -2.54
CA GLY A 56 18.16 16.20 -3.79
C GLY A 56 17.66 15.29 -4.91
N ILE A 57 17.66 13.95 -4.77
CA ILE A 57 16.88 13.08 -5.67
C ILE A 57 15.40 13.40 -5.44
N SER A 58 14.69 13.81 -6.49
CA SER A 58 13.29 14.22 -6.37
C SER A 58 12.45 13.09 -5.78
N GLN A 59 11.72 13.40 -4.72
CA GLN A 59 10.65 12.53 -4.27
C GLN A 59 9.65 12.45 -5.43
N LEU A 60 9.39 11.24 -5.92
CA LEU A 60 8.37 11.01 -6.95
C LEU A 60 7.08 11.68 -6.50
N GLN A 61 6.55 12.53 -7.36
CA GLN A 61 5.26 13.17 -7.14
C GLN A 61 4.15 12.19 -7.50
N VAL A 62 2.93 12.48 -7.05
CA VAL A 62 1.76 11.63 -7.30
C VAL A 62 1.59 11.36 -8.81
N HIS A 63 1.77 12.38 -9.65
CA HIS A 63 1.61 12.23 -11.09
C HIS A 63 2.70 11.33 -11.72
N ASP A 64 3.93 11.38 -11.21
CA ASP A 64 5.00 10.47 -11.67
C ASP A 64 4.60 9.02 -11.40
N VAL A 65 4.09 8.75 -10.19
CA VAL A 65 3.66 7.41 -9.79
C VAL A 65 2.47 6.93 -10.62
N VAL A 66 1.51 7.81 -10.95
CA VAL A 66 0.40 7.46 -11.86
C VAL A 66 0.90 7.06 -13.23
N LEU A 67 1.86 7.80 -13.81
CA LEU A 67 2.45 7.48 -15.10
C LEU A 67 3.14 6.11 -15.07
N ILE A 68 3.91 5.84 -14.00
CA ILE A 68 4.57 4.55 -13.80
C ILE A 68 3.55 3.40 -13.72
N ILE A 69 2.47 3.56 -12.94
CA ILE A 69 1.44 2.53 -12.79
C ILE A 69 0.76 2.21 -14.12
N LYS A 70 0.44 3.23 -14.92
CA LYS A 70 -0.35 3.07 -16.14
C LYS A 70 0.49 2.71 -17.37
N HIS A 71 1.74 3.19 -17.43
CA HIS A 71 2.58 3.08 -18.63
C HIS A 71 3.88 2.32 -18.40
N GLY A 72 4.16 1.91 -17.16
CA GLY A 72 5.42 1.29 -16.78
C GLY A 72 6.54 2.30 -16.59
N TYR A 73 7.68 1.81 -16.10
CA TYR A 73 8.88 2.61 -15.90
C TYR A 73 10.09 1.88 -16.46
N GLN A 74 10.94 2.62 -17.18
CA GLN A 74 12.09 2.05 -17.89
C GLN A 74 13.42 2.16 -17.12
N PHE A 75 13.43 2.88 -15.99
CA PHE A 75 14.65 3.10 -15.20
C PHE A 75 14.52 2.42 -13.82
N GLY A 76 15.51 1.67 -13.36
CA GLY A 76 15.43 0.92 -12.08
C GLY A 76 14.90 -0.51 -12.22
N HIS A 77 14.32 -1.07 -11.15
CA HIS A 77 13.79 -2.44 -11.20
C HIS A 77 12.55 -2.52 -12.10
N PRO A 78 12.38 -3.57 -12.91
CA PRO A 78 11.17 -3.75 -13.70
C PRO A 78 9.94 -3.81 -12.79
N MET A 79 8.96 -2.95 -13.04
CA MET A 79 7.63 -2.98 -12.44
C MET A 79 6.63 -3.32 -13.54
N GLY A 80 5.66 -4.18 -13.25
CA GLY A 80 4.52 -4.39 -14.16
C GLY A 80 3.73 -3.09 -14.34
N HIS A 81 2.93 -3.01 -15.41
CA HIS A 81 1.90 -1.99 -15.55
C HIS A 81 0.55 -2.60 -15.18
N PHE A 82 -0.38 -1.76 -14.74
CA PHE A 82 -1.67 -2.18 -14.19
C PHE A 82 -2.80 -1.52 -14.98
N PRO A 83 -3.05 -1.96 -16.23
CA PRO A 83 -4.01 -1.29 -17.11
C PRO A 83 -5.46 -1.40 -16.59
N ASP A 84 -5.74 -2.38 -15.73
CA ASP A 84 -7.06 -2.61 -15.13
C ASP A 84 -7.39 -1.64 -13.99
N LEU A 85 -6.42 -0.86 -13.50
CA LEU A 85 -6.70 0.24 -12.56
C LEU A 85 -7.38 1.39 -13.31
N SER A 86 -8.55 1.79 -12.83
CA SER A 86 -9.18 3.03 -13.27
C SER A 86 -8.26 4.24 -12.95
N ASP A 87 -8.47 5.37 -13.63
CA ASP A 87 -7.71 6.59 -13.37
C ASP A 87 -7.82 7.05 -11.90
N GLU A 88 -9.01 6.89 -11.31
CA GLU A 88 -9.26 7.21 -9.91
C GLU A 88 -8.49 6.27 -8.98
N GLN A 89 -8.52 4.96 -9.23
CA GLN A 89 -7.78 3.99 -8.43
C GLN A 89 -6.27 4.19 -8.55
N ALA A 90 -5.76 4.44 -9.76
CA ALA A 90 -4.36 4.74 -10.02
C ALA A 90 -3.90 5.99 -9.25
N ASN A 91 -4.67 7.07 -9.30
CA ASN A 91 -4.39 8.28 -8.53
C ASN A 91 -4.44 8.03 -7.02
N THR A 92 -5.41 7.24 -6.57
CA THR A 92 -5.62 6.95 -5.14
C THR A 92 -4.46 6.15 -4.55
N VAL A 93 -4.05 5.07 -5.23
CA VAL A 93 -2.91 4.26 -4.79
C VAL A 93 -1.59 5.02 -4.92
N ALA A 94 -1.45 5.88 -5.93
CA ALA A 94 -0.29 6.76 -6.08
C ALA A 94 -0.14 7.74 -4.90
N ARG A 95 -1.22 8.42 -4.49
CA ARG A 95 -1.21 9.29 -3.29
C ARG A 95 -0.79 8.52 -2.05
N TYR A 96 -1.40 7.36 -1.84
CA TYR A 96 -1.07 6.50 -0.71
C TYR A 96 0.40 6.07 -0.72
N ALA A 97 0.95 5.66 -1.86
CA ALA A 97 2.34 5.23 -1.99
C ALA A 97 3.34 6.37 -1.71
N VAL A 98 3.07 7.58 -2.22
CA VAL A 98 3.90 8.77 -1.95
C VAL A 98 3.88 9.12 -0.46
N ASP A 99 2.69 9.12 0.16
CA ASP A 99 2.55 9.40 1.59
C ASP A 99 3.21 8.33 2.46
N LEU A 100 3.09 7.05 2.08
CA LEU A 100 3.74 5.94 2.77
C LEU A 100 5.27 6.10 2.75
N ARG A 101 5.85 6.42 1.59
CA ARG A 101 7.28 6.70 1.47
C ARG A 101 7.74 7.87 2.33
N ARG A 102 6.96 8.96 2.37
CA ARG A 102 7.26 10.12 3.24
C ARG A 102 7.33 9.69 4.71
N ARG A 103 6.28 9.00 5.21
CA ARG A 103 6.23 8.53 6.61
C ARG A 103 7.38 7.60 6.96
N GLN A 104 7.71 6.65 6.08
CA GLN A 104 8.82 5.73 6.29
C GLN A 104 10.18 6.45 6.35
N ARG A 105 10.38 7.46 5.51
CA ARG A 105 11.60 8.28 5.55
C ARG A 105 11.70 9.05 6.87
N GLU A 106 10.60 9.68 7.29
CA GLU A 106 10.54 10.40 8.56
C GLU A 106 10.87 9.46 9.73
N GLN A 107 10.22 8.29 9.82
CA GLN A 107 10.47 7.30 10.86
C GLN A 107 11.95 6.89 10.95
N ARG A 108 12.58 6.55 9.82
CA ARG A 108 14.01 6.17 9.78
C ARG A 108 14.95 7.31 10.21
N LEU A 109 14.64 8.56 9.85
CA LEU A 109 15.43 9.70 10.30
C LEU A 109 15.36 9.89 11.82
N HIS A 110 14.20 9.64 12.43
CA HIS A 110 14.05 9.69 13.89
C HIS A 110 14.80 8.52 14.55
N GLU A 111 14.69 7.30 14.03
CA GLU A 111 15.43 6.13 14.53
C GLU A 111 16.94 6.34 14.49
N ASN A 112 17.48 6.80 13.36
CA ASN A 112 18.92 7.06 13.21
C ASN A 112 19.42 8.18 14.13
N THR A 113 18.57 9.15 14.49
CA THR A 113 18.94 10.22 15.44
C THR A 113 19.01 9.67 16.86
N GLN A 114 18.20 8.67 17.22
CA GLN A 114 18.18 8.06 18.56
C GLN A 114 19.29 7.02 18.79
N THR A 115 19.90 6.49 17.73
CA THR A 115 20.97 5.48 17.83
C THR A 115 22.39 6.06 17.90
N VAL A 116 22.53 7.39 17.90
CA VAL A 116 23.83 8.10 17.89
C VAL A 116 24.16 8.77 19.24
N ASP A 117 23.26 8.63 20.22
CA ASP A 117 23.46 9.02 21.63
C ASP A 117 23.76 7.78 22.51
#